data_AF-A0A645I0U0-F1
#
_entry.id   AF-A0A645I0U0-F1
#
_cell.length_a   1.000
_cell.length_b   1.000
_cell.length_c   1.000
_cell.angle_alpha   90.00
_cell.angle_beta   90.00
_cell.angle_gamma   90.00
#
_symmetry.space_group_name_H-M   'P 1'
#
loop_
_entity.id
_entity.type
_entity.pdbx_description
1 polymer ?
#
loop_
_entity_poly.entity_id
_entity_poly.type
_entity_poly.pdbx_seq_one_letter_code
_entity_poly.pdbx_strand_id
1 'polypeptide(L)'
;MVITDSQVFKKVNEIIPEDIPLTSFSILMSRYKGDLGMLVEGARAIDHLEPGDKVLISEACTHHALKNDIAREKIPAWLSARAGGPLEIKVASGGDFPDDLSSYKLIVHCGSCMINSRQFMSRLYKAKAAGVPITNFGTAIAHLNGILERVTEMLL
;
A
#
# COMPACT_ATOMS: atom_id res chain seq x y z
N MET A 1 20.48 9.49 -6.93
CA MET A 1 19.24 8.84 -6.41
C MET A 1 19.64 7.69 -5.50
N VAL A 2 19.05 7.63 -4.30
CA VAL A 2 19.23 6.57 -3.31
C VAL A 2 18.00 5.64 -3.35
N ILE A 3 18.22 4.34 -3.35
CA ILE A 3 17.16 3.32 -3.30
C ILE A 3 17.34 2.54 -1.99
N THR A 4 16.29 2.42 -1.18
CA THR A 4 16.34 1.73 0.12
C THR A 4 15.17 0.77 0.33
N ASP A 5 15.24 -0.01 1.41
CA ASP A 5 14.13 -0.85 1.86
C ASP A 5 13.07 0.00 2.58
N SER A 6 11.78 -0.22 2.26
CA SER A 6 10.70 0.59 2.82
C SER A 6 10.53 0.46 4.33
N GLN A 7 11.05 -0.60 4.97
CA GLN A 7 10.96 -0.77 6.42
C GLN A 7 11.95 0.12 7.18
N VAL A 8 12.99 0.65 6.53
CA VAL A 8 13.98 1.56 7.15
C VAL A 8 13.86 3.00 6.63
N PHE A 9 12.75 3.30 5.95
CA PHE A 9 12.51 4.59 5.30
C PHE A 9 12.75 5.79 6.21
N LYS A 10 12.19 5.78 7.42
CA LYS A 10 12.34 6.87 8.38
C LYS A 10 13.82 7.18 8.67
N LYS A 11 14.60 6.14 9.01
CA LYS A 11 16.01 6.28 9.34
C LYS A 11 16.83 6.81 8.16
N VAL A 12 16.59 6.29 6.95
CA VAL A 12 17.33 6.73 5.75
C VAL A 12 16.93 8.16 5.36
N ASN A 13 15.65 8.49 5.45
CA ASN A 13 15.14 9.83 5.16
C ASN A 13 15.77 10.91 6.05
N GLU A 14 16.01 10.60 7.33
CA GLU A 14 16.68 11.48 8.29
C GLU A 14 18.19 11.67 8.01
N ILE A 15 18.83 10.73 7.31
CA ILE A 15 20.27 10.76 7.01
C ILE A 15 20.56 11.45 5.67
N ILE A 16 19.66 11.27 4.69
CA ILE A 16 19.90 11.71 3.32
C ILE A 16 19.39 13.16 3.15
N PRO A 17 20.26 14.11 2.72
CA PRO A 17 19.89 15.48 2.38
C PRO A 17 18.68 15.56 1.42
N GLU A 18 17.83 16.57 1.58
CA GLU A 18 16.57 16.71 0.83
C GLU A 18 16.78 16.85 -0.69
N ASP A 19 17.90 17.44 -1.12
CA ASP A 19 18.29 17.61 -2.52
C ASP A 19 18.69 16.30 -3.21
N ILE A 20 18.93 15.23 -2.44
CA ILE A 20 19.23 13.90 -2.99
C ILE A 20 17.91 13.11 -3.13
N PRO A 21 17.53 12.71 -4.37
CA PRO A 21 16.34 11.91 -4.59
C PRO A 21 16.41 10.57 -3.85
N LEU A 22 15.32 10.21 -3.18
CA LEU A 22 15.16 8.99 -2.40
C LEU A 22 13.99 8.19 -2.94
N THR A 23 14.10 6.87 -3.04
CA THR A 23 12.95 5.98 -3.33
C THR A 23 13.19 4.59 -2.73
N SER A 24 12.28 3.64 -2.95
CA SER A 24 12.47 2.23 -2.57
C SER A 24 12.23 1.26 -3.70
N PHE A 25 12.71 0.02 -3.50
CA PHE A 25 12.34 -1.10 -4.35
C PHE A 25 10.83 -1.31 -4.44
N SER A 26 10.08 -1.08 -3.36
CA SER A 26 8.62 -1.22 -3.35
C SER A 26 7.93 -0.15 -4.20
N ILE A 27 8.39 1.11 -4.18
CA ILE A 27 7.86 2.17 -5.06
C ILE A 27 8.22 1.90 -6.53
N LEU A 28 9.48 1.50 -6.81
CA LEU A 28 9.90 1.13 -8.16
C LEU A 28 9.08 -0.04 -8.71
N MET A 29 8.81 -1.06 -7.89
CA MET A 29 7.97 -2.20 -8.28
C MET A 29 6.52 -1.80 -8.54
N SER A 30 6.01 -0.84 -7.77
CA SER A 30 4.67 -0.28 -7.94
C SER A 30 4.51 0.37 -9.32
N ARG A 31 5.50 1.15 -9.76
CA ARG A 31 5.55 1.72 -11.11
C ARG A 31 5.77 0.67 -12.19
N TYR A 32 6.63 -0.31 -11.94
CA TYR A 32 7.01 -1.32 -12.94
C TYR A 32 5.88 -2.30 -13.26
N LYS A 33 5.11 -2.73 -12.24
CA LYS A 33 4.03 -3.72 -12.43
C LYS A 33 2.62 -3.12 -12.47
N GLY A 34 2.43 -1.92 -11.95
CA GLY A 34 1.13 -1.33 -11.72
C GLY A 34 1.03 0.12 -12.18
N ASP A 35 0.08 0.83 -11.59
CA ASP A 35 -0.15 2.25 -11.80
C ASP A 35 0.25 3.00 -10.54
N LEU A 36 1.45 3.58 -10.53
CA LEU A 36 1.97 4.28 -9.35
C LEU A 36 1.07 5.47 -8.97
N GLY A 37 0.54 6.21 -9.95
CA GLY A 37 -0.35 7.35 -9.70
C GLY A 37 -1.60 6.91 -8.96
N MET A 38 -2.26 5.85 -9.43
CA MET A 38 -3.44 5.30 -8.75
C MET A 38 -3.13 4.85 -7.32
N LEU A 39 -1.96 4.21 -7.11
CA LEU A 39 -1.55 3.72 -5.80
C LEU A 39 -1.22 4.86 -4.81
N VAL A 40 -0.69 5.98 -5.32
CA VAL A 40 -0.41 7.20 -4.56
C VAL A 40 -1.71 7.89 -4.15
N GLU A 41 -2.67 8.05 -5.08
CA GLU A 41 -3.99 8.59 -4.72
C GLU A 41 -4.72 7.69 -3.71
N GLY A 42 -4.64 6.37 -3.87
CA GLY A 42 -5.17 5.44 -2.89
C GLY A 42 -4.47 5.52 -1.53
N ALA A 43 -3.18 5.87 -1.48
CA ALA A 43 -2.48 6.07 -0.21
C ALA A 43 -2.98 7.33 0.51
N ARG A 44 -3.25 8.41 -0.22
CA ARG A 44 -3.82 9.64 0.36
C ARG A 44 -5.21 9.43 0.97
N ALA A 45 -5.99 8.49 0.42
CA ALA A 45 -7.29 8.12 0.97
C ALA A 45 -7.24 7.57 2.41
N ILE A 46 -6.06 7.15 2.90
CA ILE A 46 -5.86 6.73 4.30
C ILE A 46 -6.26 7.85 5.29
N ASP A 47 -6.08 9.11 4.91
CA ASP A 47 -6.37 10.26 5.79
C ASP A 47 -7.87 10.52 5.98
N HIS A 48 -8.73 9.80 5.24
CA HIS A 48 -10.18 9.87 5.33
C HIS A 48 -10.81 8.66 6.01
N LEU A 49 -10.01 7.72 6.51
CA LEU A 49 -10.51 6.57 7.25
C LEU A 49 -10.99 6.98 8.64
N GLU A 50 -12.13 6.43 9.04
CA GLU A 50 -12.73 6.61 10.35
C GLU A 50 -12.84 5.27 11.10
N PRO A 51 -12.91 5.26 12.44
CA PRO A 51 -13.11 4.03 13.20
C PRO A 51 -14.37 3.28 12.75
N GLY A 52 -14.25 1.98 12.53
CA GLY A 52 -15.31 1.11 12.00
C GLY A 52 -15.31 0.95 10.47
N ASP A 53 -14.53 1.76 9.73
CA ASP A 53 -14.41 1.58 8.29
C ASP A 53 -13.80 0.23 7.92
N LYS A 54 -14.29 -0.36 6.83
CA LYS A 54 -13.82 -1.63 6.30
C LYS A 54 -12.62 -1.44 5.39
N VAL A 55 -11.52 -2.14 5.70
CA VAL A 55 -10.30 -2.14 4.89
C VAL A 55 -9.95 -3.56 4.47
N LEU A 56 -9.72 -3.76 3.17
CA LEU A 56 -9.28 -5.04 2.61
C LEU A 56 -7.75 -5.06 2.48
N ILE A 57 -7.09 -5.95 3.20
CA ILE A 57 -5.70 -6.33 2.95
C ILE A 57 -5.71 -7.49 1.95
N SER A 58 -5.15 -7.28 0.76
CA SER A 58 -5.16 -8.28 -0.31
C SER A 58 -3.75 -8.76 -0.63
N GLU A 59 -3.48 -10.04 -0.37
CA GLU A 59 -2.23 -10.72 -0.69
C GLU A 59 -2.39 -11.60 -1.93
N ALA A 60 -1.56 -11.40 -2.95
CA ALA A 60 -1.66 -12.16 -4.20
C ALA A 60 -1.07 -13.59 -4.13
N CYS A 61 -0.55 -14.04 -2.98
CA CYS A 61 -0.02 -15.38 -2.77
C CYS A 61 -0.45 -15.95 -1.41
N THR A 62 -0.44 -17.27 -1.26
CA THR A 62 -0.92 -17.98 -0.07
C THR A 62 0.19 -18.34 0.91
N HIS A 63 1.24 -17.52 1.02
CA HIS A 63 2.33 -17.86 1.93
C HIS A 63 1.88 -17.79 3.39
N HIS A 64 2.49 -18.61 4.25
CA HIS A 64 2.22 -18.55 5.69
C HIS A 64 2.71 -17.22 6.23
N ALA A 65 1.81 -16.46 6.83
CA ALA A 65 2.12 -15.22 7.53
C ALA A 65 3.14 -15.52 8.64
N LEU A 66 4.21 -14.73 8.68
CA LEU A 66 5.23 -14.84 9.72
C LEU A 66 4.76 -14.07 10.96
N LYS A 67 5.35 -14.36 12.12
CA LYS A 67 5.14 -13.53 13.32
C LYS A 67 5.62 -12.10 13.03
N ASN A 68 4.85 -11.07 13.43
CA ASN A 68 5.10 -9.66 13.10
C ASN A 68 4.91 -9.33 11.60
N ASP A 69 3.92 -9.97 10.98
CA ASP A 69 3.62 -9.79 9.56
C ASP A 69 3.28 -8.32 9.23
N ILE A 70 3.90 -7.78 8.18
CA ILE A 70 3.62 -6.41 7.73
C ILE A 70 2.16 -6.25 7.32
N ALA A 71 1.63 -7.22 6.59
CA ALA A 71 0.27 -7.19 6.04
C ALA A 71 -0.78 -7.37 7.13
N ARG A 72 -0.55 -8.28 8.09
CA ARG A 72 -1.59 -8.70 9.05
C ARG A 72 -1.50 -8.08 10.43
N GLU A 73 -0.34 -7.53 10.80
CA GLU A 73 -0.15 -6.89 12.10
C GLU A 73 0.20 -5.41 11.95
N LYS A 74 1.30 -5.07 11.26
CA LYS A 74 1.84 -3.70 11.27
C LYS A 74 0.97 -2.70 10.54
N ILE A 75 0.61 -2.97 9.28
CA ILE A 75 -0.23 -2.08 8.47
C ILE A 75 -1.61 -1.88 9.13
N PRO A 76 -2.34 -2.93 9.56
CA PRO A 76 -3.58 -2.78 10.32
C PRO A 76 -3.47 -1.85 11.54
N ALA A 77 -2.40 -2.02 12.33
CA ALA A 77 -2.16 -1.19 13.51
C ALA A 77 -1.88 0.27 13.15
N TRP A 78 -1.04 0.53 12.14
CA TRP A 78 -0.72 1.88 11.69
C TRP A 78 -1.93 2.58 11.07
N LEU A 79 -2.75 1.88 10.29
CA LEU A 79 -3.98 2.42 9.72
C LEU A 79 -4.98 2.78 10.82
N SER A 80 -5.19 1.89 11.80
CA SER A 80 -6.09 2.16 12.92
C SER A 80 -5.62 3.35 13.76
N ALA A 81 -4.30 3.46 13.98
CA ALA A 81 -3.72 4.61 14.67
C ALA A 81 -3.92 5.91 13.88
N ARG A 82 -3.76 5.88 12.55
CA ARG A 82 -3.99 7.05 11.67
C ARG A 82 -5.47 7.45 11.62
N ALA A 83 -6.39 6.48 11.61
CA ALA A 83 -7.84 6.70 11.63
C ALA A 83 -8.37 7.15 13.02
N GLY A 84 -7.53 7.12 14.06
CA GLY A 84 -7.94 7.50 15.43
C GLY A 84 -8.76 6.43 16.17
N GLY A 85 -8.79 5.19 15.68
CA GLY A 85 -9.53 4.09 16.30
C GLY A 85 -9.53 2.79 15.49
N PRO A 86 -10.16 1.72 16.00
CA PRO A 86 -10.14 0.41 15.35
C PRO A 86 -10.87 0.41 14.00
N LEU A 87 -10.26 -0.21 13.01
CA LEU A 87 -10.83 -0.46 11.68
C LEU A 87 -11.33 -1.91 11.53
N GLU A 88 -12.29 -2.14 10.65
CA GLU A 88 -12.74 -3.49 10.29
C GLU A 88 -11.83 -4.08 9.20
N ILE A 89 -10.77 -4.77 9.64
CA ILE A 89 -9.79 -5.36 8.74
C ILE A 89 -10.25 -6.73 8.21
N LYS A 90 -10.25 -6.89 6.89
CA LYS A 90 -10.41 -8.19 6.22
C LYS A 90 -9.14 -8.53 5.46
N VAL A 91 -8.73 -9.79 5.51
CA VAL A 91 -7.55 -10.29 4.80
C VAL A 91 -7.99 -11.33 3.77
N ALA A 92 -7.56 -11.16 2.53
CA ALA A 92 -7.72 -12.15 1.47
C ALA A 92 -6.33 -12.53 0.91
N SER A 93 -6.05 -13.83 0.75
CA SER A 93 -4.73 -14.32 0.33
C SER A 93 -4.82 -15.29 -0.85
N GLY A 94 -3.88 -15.18 -1.79
CA GLY A 94 -3.74 -16.05 -2.97
C GLY A 94 -4.68 -15.74 -4.13
N GLY A 95 -5.97 -15.61 -3.82
CA GLY A 95 -7.04 -15.42 -4.79
C GLY A 95 -7.09 -14.04 -5.44
N ASP A 96 -8.16 -13.81 -6.17
CA ASP A 96 -8.57 -12.46 -6.57
C ASP A 96 -9.29 -11.77 -5.39
N PHE A 97 -9.74 -10.54 -5.60
CA PHE A 97 -10.59 -9.85 -4.63
C PHE A 97 -11.91 -10.61 -4.36
N PRO A 98 -12.54 -10.40 -3.18
CA PRO A 98 -13.92 -10.80 -2.94
C PRO A 98 -14.86 -10.21 -4.00
N ASP A 99 -16.00 -10.88 -4.25
CA ASP A 99 -16.96 -10.47 -5.28
C ASP A 99 -17.55 -9.07 -5.01
N ASP A 100 -17.82 -8.76 -3.75
CA ASP A 100 -18.27 -7.43 -3.33
C ASP A 100 -17.11 -6.61 -2.74
N LEU A 101 -16.68 -5.60 -3.50
CA LEU A 101 -15.72 -4.60 -3.07
C LEU A 101 -16.38 -3.34 -2.50
N SER A 102 -17.67 -3.10 -2.80
CA SER A 102 -18.33 -1.81 -2.57
C SER A 102 -18.43 -1.42 -1.10
N SER A 103 -18.34 -2.40 -0.20
CA SER A 103 -18.38 -2.18 1.24
C SER A 103 -17.05 -1.74 1.85
N TYR A 104 -15.93 -1.80 1.10
CA TYR A 104 -14.62 -1.36 1.59
C TYR A 104 -14.37 0.12 1.29
N LYS A 105 -13.72 0.80 2.23
CA LYS A 105 -13.26 2.19 2.07
C LYS A 105 -11.86 2.29 1.48
N LEU A 106 -11.05 1.24 1.65
CA LEU A 106 -9.70 1.16 1.13
C LEU A 106 -9.30 -0.30 0.87
N ILE A 107 -8.61 -0.51 -0.24
CA ILE A 107 -7.89 -1.76 -0.52
C ILE A 107 -6.40 -1.49 -0.38
N VAL A 108 -5.72 -2.31 0.43
CA VAL A 108 -4.26 -2.31 0.57
C VAL A 108 -3.72 -3.62 0.01
N HIS A 109 -3.17 -3.55 -1.19
CA HIS A 109 -2.61 -4.70 -1.88
C HIS A 109 -1.16 -4.98 -1.44
N CYS A 110 -0.72 -6.23 -1.49
CA CYS A 110 0.70 -6.54 -1.28
C CYS A 110 1.58 -6.02 -2.43
N GLY A 111 2.91 -6.19 -2.32
CA GLY A 111 3.86 -5.76 -3.35
C GLY A 111 3.81 -6.54 -4.69
N SER A 112 2.86 -7.46 -4.87
CA SER A 112 2.66 -8.21 -6.13
C SER A 112 3.90 -8.95 -6.62
N CYS A 113 4.78 -9.44 -5.71
CA CYS A 113 6.03 -10.10 -6.10
C CYS A 113 5.78 -11.37 -6.93
N MET A 114 4.76 -12.15 -6.58
CA MET A 114 4.43 -13.44 -7.21
C MET A 114 3.49 -13.36 -8.43
N ILE A 115 3.00 -12.18 -8.79
CA ILE A 115 2.11 -11.99 -9.95
C ILE A 115 2.74 -11.07 -10.99
N ASN A 116 2.31 -11.20 -12.25
CA ASN A 116 2.79 -10.35 -13.34
C ASN A 116 1.99 -9.03 -13.44
N SER A 117 2.46 -8.10 -14.29
CA SER A 117 1.84 -6.79 -14.46
C SER A 117 0.39 -6.87 -14.96
N ARG A 118 0.05 -7.82 -15.83
CA ARG A 118 -1.33 -8.01 -16.31
C ARG A 118 -2.27 -8.39 -15.17
N GLN A 119 -1.84 -9.30 -14.29
CA GLN A 119 -2.61 -9.73 -13.13
C GLN A 119 -2.77 -8.62 -12.09
N PHE A 120 -1.73 -7.79 -11.89
CA PHE A 120 -1.80 -6.67 -10.95
C PHE A 120 -2.67 -5.54 -11.50
N MET A 121 -2.49 -5.13 -12.77
CA MET A 121 -3.34 -4.13 -13.42
C MET A 121 -4.81 -4.53 -13.46
N SER A 122 -5.13 -5.81 -13.69
CA SER A 122 -6.51 -6.32 -13.61
C SER A 122 -7.15 -6.01 -12.26
N ARG A 123 -6.42 -6.19 -11.16
CA ARG A 123 -6.89 -5.87 -9.80
C ARG A 123 -7.07 -4.36 -9.61
N LEU A 124 -6.11 -3.54 -10.04
CA LEU A 124 -6.25 -2.08 -9.99
C LEU A 124 -7.52 -1.60 -10.72
N TYR A 125 -7.80 -2.15 -11.90
CA TYR A 125 -9.01 -1.81 -12.65
C TYR A 125 -10.29 -2.29 -11.98
N LYS A 126 -10.29 -3.46 -11.32
CA LYS A 126 -11.44 -3.92 -10.53
C LYS A 126 -11.75 -2.97 -9.37
N ALA A 127 -10.73 -2.55 -8.62
CA ALA A 127 -10.89 -1.58 -7.54
C ALA A 127 -11.43 -0.25 -8.06
N LYS A 128 -10.85 0.25 -9.17
CA LYS A 128 -11.32 1.47 -9.84
C LYS A 128 -12.77 1.36 -10.32
N ALA A 129 -13.16 0.24 -10.91
CA ALA A 129 -14.52 0.00 -11.38
C ALA A 129 -15.53 -0.08 -10.21
N ALA A 130 -15.11 -0.59 -9.05
CA ALA A 130 -15.90 -0.58 -7.83
C ALA A 130 -15.94 0.79 -7.12
N GLY A 131 -15.17 1.78 -7.61
CA GLY A 131 -15.06 3.10 -6.97
C GLY A 131 -14.30 3.07 -5.63
N VAL A 132 -13.51 2.04 -5.37
CA VAL A 132 -12.79 1.86 -4.10
C VAL A 132 -11.33 2.27 -4.28
N PRO A 133 -10.81 3.21 -3.46
CA PRO A 133 -9.40 3.55 -3.46
C PRO A 133 -8.51 2.32 -3.22
N ILE A 134 -7.44 2.20 -3.99
CA ILE A 134 -6.48 1.11 -3.87
C ILE A 134 -5.06 1.64 -3.76
N THR A 135 -4.34 1.13 -2.77
CA THR A 135 -2.91 1.38 -2.58
C THR A 135 -2.17 0.05 -2.41
N ASN A 136 -0.88 0.09 -2.12
CA ASN A 136 -0.14 -1.10 -1.72
C ASN A 136 0.75 -0.84 -0.50
N PHE A 137 1.41 -1.88 -0.01
CA PHE A 137 2.26 -1.78 1.19
C PHE A 137 3.33 -0.69 1.05
N GLY A 138 3.97 -0.56 -0.11
CA GLY A 138 5.03 0.43 -0.32
C GLY A 138 4.52 1.87 -0.21
N THR A 139 3.48 2.20 -0.95
CA THR A 139 2.89 3.55 -0.98
C THR A 139 2.16 3.88 0.33
N ALA A 140 1.45 2.92 0.93
CA ALA A 140 0.81 3.10 2.24
C ALA A 140 1.84 3.38 3.34
N ILE A 141 2.94 2.61 3.40
CA ILE A 141 3.99 2.82 4.39
C ILE A 141 4.66 4.18 4.18
N ALA A 142 4.94 4.56 2.93
CA ALA A 142 5.53 5.87 2.63
C ALA A 142 4.61 7.03 3.07
N HIS A 143 3.29 6.91 2.84
CA HIS A 143 2.29 7.87 3.30
C HIS A 143 2.23 7.98 4.81
N LEU A 144 2.12 6.84 5.50
CA LEU A 144 2.06 6.77 6.96
C LEU A 144 3.34 7.31 7.64
N ASN A 145 4.48 7.31 6.94
CA ASN A 145 5.74 7.90 7.42
C ASN A 145 5.93 9.37 6.98
N GLY A 146 5.00 9.96 6.23
CA GLY A 146 5.07 11.36 5.80
C GLY A 146 6.11 11.64 4.71
N ILE A 147 6.52 10.62 3.95
CA ILE A 147 7.58 10.75 2.92
C ILE A 147 7.09 10.37 1.51
N LEU A 148 5.78 10.15 1.34
CA LEU A 148 5.20 9.69 0.07
C LEU A 148 5.66 10.55 -1.11
N GLU A 149 5.47 11.87 -1.00
CA GLU A 149 5.84 12.82 -2.05
C GLU A 149 7.33 12.70 -2.42
N ARG A 150 8.22 12.71 -1.43
CA ARG A 150 9.67 12.58 -1.64
C ARG A 150 10.03 11.28 -2.37
N VAL A 151 9.39 10.16 -2.01
CA VAL A 151 9.74 8.85 -2.60
C VAL A 151 9.14 8.59 -3.97
N THR A 152 8.16 9.41 -4.39
CA THR A 152 7.47 9.29 -5.68
C THR A 152 7.74 10.44 -6.65
N GLU A 153 8.28 11.57 -6.21
CA GLU A 153 8.49 12.79 -7.01
C GLU A 153 9.16 12.54 -8.37
N MET A 154 10.25 11.75 -8.40
CA MET A 154 10.98 11.44 -9.64
C MET A 154 10.28 10.41 -10.54
N LEU A 155 9.16 9.85 -10.08
CA LEU A 155 8.53 8.67 -10.68
C LEU A 155 7.10 8.90 -11.21
N LEU A 156 6.46 9.99 -10.78
CA LEU A 156 5.18 10.48 -11.27
C LEU A 156 5.39 11.53 -12.36
#